data_AF-A0A7X9BKC5-F1
#
_entry.id   AF-A0A7X9BKC5-F1
#
_cell.length_a   1.000
_cell.length_b   1.000
_cell.length_c   1.000
_cell.angle_alpha   90.00
_cell.angle_beta   90.00
_cell.angle_gamma   90.00
#
_symmetry.space_group_name_H-M   'P 1'
#
loop_
_entity.id
_entity.type
_entity.pdbx_description
1 polymer ?
#
loop_
_entity_poly.entity_id
_entity_poly.type
_entity_poly.pdbx_seq_one_letter_code
_entity_poly.pdbx_strand_id
1 'polypeptide(L)'
;MGIFVVLIINNAFSQTLLKPEVLSIVRSNVFEVVVEKPQEGNLSYEKTLPLARIAFSIRNDKYIPLGTAFLMKDKQFYSASHVFNLYEDSVYTDYYIRDEKGAVYKVDSISKFATDRDFIIFTVEGFSNTENLGLEWAEEVSLNTEVFSVGNALGDGIVIRNGVYTSTTYEDQNGEWKWIRFSAAASPGNSGGPLLQVKGRCLVLYYEK
;
A
#
# COMPACT_ATOMS: atom_id res chain seq x y z
N MET A 1 -47.43 13.97 -40.07
CA MET A 1 -45.95 13.96 -40.04
C MET A 1 -45.52 14.26 -38.61
N GLY A 2 -45.28 13.24 -37.79
CA GLY A 2 -44.88 13.42 -36.39
C GLY A 2 -43.37 13.36 -36.28
N ILE A 3 -42.73 14.44 -35.82
CA ILE A 3 -41.28 14.48 -35.59
C ILE A 3 -41.01 13.77 -34.26
N PHE A 4 -40.30 12.65 -34.31
CA PHE A 4 -39.77 11.96 -33.14
C PHE A 4 -38.40 12.57 -32.81
N VAL A 5 -38.29 13.23 -31.66
CA VAL A 5 -36.99 13.69 -31.14
C VAL A 5 -36.43 12.57 -30.26
N VAL A 6 -35.33 11.97 -30.70
CA VAL A 6 -34.57 11.01 -29.88
C VAL A 6 -33.53 11.80 -29.10
N LEU A 7 -33.70 11.89 -27.78
CA LEU A 7 -32.64 12.34 -26.87
C LEU A 7 -31.65 11.20 -26.67
N ILE A 8 -30.44 11.34 -27.22
CA ILE A 8 -29.32 10.44 -26.92
C ILE A 8 -28.67 10.97 -25.63
N ILE A 9 -28.94 10.31 -24.51
CA ILE A 9 -28.21 10.55 -23.26
C ILE A 9 -26.93 9.71 -23.34
N ASN A 10 -25.81 10.35 -23.68
CA ASN A 10 -24.49 9.74 -23.54
C ASN A 10 -24.17 9.64 -22.05
N ASN A 11 -24.47 8.49 -21.42
CA ASN A 11 -23.86 8.15 -20.15
C ASN A 11 -22.37 7.86 -20.42
N ALA A 12 -21.52 8.87 -20.20
CA ALA A 12 -20.10 8.62 -20.07
C ALA A 12 -19.91 7.74 -18.82
N PHE A 13 -19.50 6.49 -19.00
CA PHE A 13 -19.09 5.63 -17.90
C PHE A 13 -17.83 6.23 -17.28
N SER A 14 -18.01 7.01 -16.22
CA SER A 14 -16.92 7.52 -15.40
C SER A 14 -16.36 6.36 -14.58
N GLN A 15 -15.04 6.26 -14.50
CA GLN A 15 -14.36 5.35 -13.58
C GLN A 15 -14.83 5.64 -12.16
N THR A 16 -15.28 4.63 -11.42
CA THR A 16 -15.69 4.83 -10.03
C THR A 16 -14.50 5.30 -9.20
N LEU A 17 -14.69 6.40 -8.47
CA LEU A 17 -13.72 6.93 -7.52
C LEU A 17 -14.27 6.77 -6.10
N LEU A 18 -13.37 6.63 -5.13
CA LEU A 18 -13.74 6.72 -3.73
C LEU A 18 -14.35 8.10 -3.43
N LYS A 19 -15.38 8.12 -2.57
CA LYS A 19 -15.97 9.36 -2.09
C LYS A 19 -14.90 10.22 -1.39
N PRO A 20 -14.96 11.56 -1.46
CA PRO A 20 -13.95 12.43 -0.86
C PRO A 20 -13.67 12.16 0.63
N GLU A 21 -14.70 11.86 1.41
CA GLU A 21 -14.57 11.50 2.83
C GLU A 21 -13.77 10.22 3.04
N VAL A 22 -14.06 9.20 2.23
CA VAL A 22 -13.33 7.92 2.25
C VAL A 22 -11.88 8.13 1.80
N LEU A 23 -11.67 8.91 0.73
CA LEU A 23 -10.35 9.23 0.23
C LEU A 23 -9.47 9.90 1.31
N SER A 24 -10.05 10.84 2.06
CA SER A 24 -9.36 11.52 3.17
C SER A 24 -8.93 10.54 4.26
N ILE A 25 -9.84 9.64 4.67
CA ILE A 25 -9.54 8.58 5.64
C ILE A 25 -8.42 7.69 5.13
N VAL A 26 -8.51 7.23 3.87
CA VAL A 26 -7.50 6.35 3.27
C VAL A 26 -6.13 7.02 3.26
N ARG A 27 -6.05 8.25 2.78
CA ARG A 27 -4.77 8.97 2.68
C ARG A 27 -4.12 9.26 4.03
N SER A 28 -4.92 9.47 5.07
CA SER A 28 -4.42 9.67 6.44
C SER A 28 -3.96 8.38 7.13
N ASN A 29 -4.24 7.21 6.55
CA ASN A 29 -3.98 5.91 7.18
C ASN A 29 -3.17 4.95 6.32
N VAL A 30 -2.71 5.37 5.13
CA VAL A 30 -1.80 4.60 4.28
C VAL A 30 -0.48 5.36 4.19
N PHE A 31 0.61 4.64 4.39
CA PHE A 31 1.95 5.17 4.56
C PHE A 31 2.91 4.46 3.61
N GLU A 32 3.95 5.16 3.21
CA GLU A 32 5.09 4.56 2.53
C GLU A 32 6.01 3.91 3.56
N VAL A 33 6.54 2.73 3.27
CA VAL A 33 7.64 2.15 4.05
C VAL A 33 8.95 2.54 3.40
N VAL A 34 9.87 3.09 4.20
CA VAL A 34 11.13 3.62 3.72
C VAL A 34 12.29 3.27 4.66
N VAL A 35 13.51 3.27 4.12
CA VAL A 35 14.76 3.16 4.89
C VAL A 35 15.68 4.32 4.57
N GLU A 36 16.53 4.72 5.51
CA GLU A 36 17.55 5.74 5.22
C GLU A 36 18.54 5.20 4.18
N LYS A 37 18.93 6.05 3.23
CA LYS A 37 20.02 5.70 2.32
C LYS A 37 21.30 5.44 3.11
N PRO A 38 22.01 4.34 2.82
CA PRO A 38 23.30 4.08 3.45
C PRO A 38 24.25 5.27 3.24
N GLN A 39 24.96 5.65 4.30
CA GLN A 39 26.02 6.64 4.18
C GLN A 39 27.18 6.03 3.38
N GLU A 40 27.63 6.69 2.32
CA GLU A 40 28.75 6.19 1.51
C GLU A 40 30.08 6.22 2.27
N GLY A 41 30.16 6.95 3.38
CA GLY A 41 31.36 7.01 4.22
C GLY A 41 32.60 7.43 3.44
N ASN A 42 33.62 6.57 3.43
CA ASN A 42 34.87 6.77 2.69
C ASN A 42 34.93 5.96 1.37
N LEU A 43 33.79 5.54 0.82
CA LEU A 43 33.74 4.83 -0.46
C LEU A 43 34.24 5.74 -1.59
N SER A 44 35.06 5.17 -2.47
CA SER A 44 35.48 5.81 -3.71
C SER A 44 35.09 4.90 -4.86
N TYR A 45 34.37 5.46 -5.83
CA TYR A 45 33.97 4.74 -7.03
C TYR A 45 35.03 4.90 -8.12
N GLU A 46 35.40 3.81 -8.79
CA GLU A 46 36.31 3.83 -9.94
C GLU A 46 35.78 4.75 -11.08
N LYS A 47 34.46 4.87 -11.19
CA LYS A 47 33.76 5.68 -12.19
C LYS A 47 32.58 6.38 -11.55
N THR A 48 32.20 7.53 -12.11
CA THR A 48 30.99 8.24 -11.70
C THR A 48 29.76 7.33 -11.83
N LEU A 49 28.99 7.21 -10.75
CA LEU A 49 27.76 6.43 -10.77
C LEU A 49 26.76 7.03 -11.77
N PRO A 50 26.07 6.20 -12.59
CA PRO A 50 25.09 6.68 -13.56
C PRO A 50 23.75 7.02 -12.88
N LEU A 51 23.77 7.88 -11.87
CA LEU A 51 22.61 8.23 -11.04
C LEU A 51 21.44 8.81 -11.84
N ALA A 52 21.69 9.33 -13.05
CA ALA A 52 20.65 9.81 -13.96
C ALA A 52 19.67 8.72 -14.43
N ARG A 53 19.99 7.42 -14.25
CA ARG A 53 19.07 6.31 -14.54
C ARG A 53 18.07 6.03 -13.42
N ILE A 54 18.32 6.57 -12.23
CA ILE A 54 17.43 6.45 -11.09
C ILE A 54 16.40 7.58 -11.19
N ALA A 55 15.13 7.28 -10.86
CA ALA A 55 14.06 8.26 -10.82
C ALA A 55 14.47 9.48 -9.97
N PHE A 56 14.07 10.69 -10.40
CA PHE A 56 14.49 11.93 -9.74
C PHE A 56 14.05 11.97 -8.27
N SER A 57 12.84 11.51 -7.96
CA SER A 57 12.31 11.40 -6.59
C SER A 57 13.25 10.54 -5.74
N ILE A 58 13.47 9.29 -6.16
CA ILE A 58 14.32 8.34 -5.45
C ILE A 58 15.76 8.85 -5.33
N ARG A 59 16.36 9.43 -6.38
CA ARG A 59 17.76 9.89 -6.36
C ARG A 59 17.99 11.01 -5.34
N ASN A 60 17.06 11.95 -5.21
CA ASN A 60 17.24 13.16 -4.40
C ASN A 60 16.57 13.07 -3.02
N ASP A 61 15.87 12.00 -2.71
CA ASP A 61 15.31 11.75 -1.38
C ASP A 61 16.41 11.28 -0.39
N LYS A 62 16.24 11.56 0.90
CA LYS A 62 17.08 10.98 1.96
C LYS A 62 16.80 9.48 2.13
N TYR A 63 15.59 9.06 1.79
CA TYR A 63 15.13 7.70 2.01
C TYR A 63 15.01 6.90 0.70
N ILE A 64 15.05 5.58 0.82
CA ILE A 64 14.74 4.63 -0.25
C ILE A 64 13.33 4.09 0.01
N PRO A 65 12.39 4.20 -0.94
CA PRO A 65 11.07 3.62 -0.79
C PRO A 65 11.09 2.11 -1.01
N LEU A 66 10.44 1.36 -0.12
CA LEU A 66 10.41 -0.10 -0.15
C LEU A 66 9.01 -0.65 -0.48
N GLY A 67 7.96 0.01 0.03
CA GLY A 67 6.60 -0.48 -0.16
C GLY A 67 5.58 0.37 0.59
N THR A 68 4.47 -0.25 0.97
CA THR A 68 3.34 0.41 1.63
C THR A 68 3.03 -0.26 2.97
N ALA A 69 2.59 0.53 3.96
CA ALA A 69 1.96 0.07 5.19
C ALA A 69 0.66 0.82 5.43
N PHE A 70 -0.20 0.30 6.30
CA PHE A 70 -1.43 0.99 6.69
C PHE A 70 -1.78 0.79 8.16
N LEU A 71 -2.39 1.81 8.75
CA LEU A 71 -2.86 1.81 10.13
C LEU A 71 -4.28 1.24 10.21
N MET A 72 -4.52 0.34 11.16
CA MET A 72 -5.84 -0.19 11.49
C MET A 72 -6.32 0.37 12.83
N LYS A 73 -7.64 0.35 13.07
CA LYS A 73 -8.25 0.84 14.34
C LYS A 73 -7.80 0.09 15.59
N ASP A 74 -7.18 -1.07 15.44
CA ASP A 74 -6.53 -1.80 16.54
C ASP A 74 -5.18 -1.16 16.96
N LYS A 75 -4.84 0.00 16.38
CA LYS A 75 -3.63 0.79 16.63
C LYS A 75 -2.34 0.11 16.16
N GLN A 76 -2.46 -0.88 15.28
CA GLN A 76 -1.32 -1.55 14.68
C GLN A 76 -1.17 -1.19 13.20
N PHE A 77 0.07 -1.21 12.75
CA PHE A 77 0.41 -1.08 11.34
C PHE A 77 0.57 -2.44 10.70
N TYR A 78 0.11 -2.56 9.47
CA TYR A 78 0.14 -3.78 8.67
C TYR A 78 0.92 -3.50 7.38
N SER A 79 1.75 -4.45 6.97
CA SER A 79 2.46 -4.43 5.69
C SER A 79 2.84 -5.85 5.26
N ALA A 80 3.43 -5.98 4.07
CA ALA A 80 3.88 -7.26 3.55
C ALA A 80 5.27 -7.57 4.13
N SER A 81 5.54 -8.82 4.47
CA SER A 81 6.80 -9.20 5.14
C SER A 81 8.02 -8.92 4.26
N HIS A 82 7.90 -9.12 2.94
CA HIS A 82 8.97 -8.86 1.98
C HIS A 82 9.28 -7.36 1.78
N VAL A 83 8.41 -6.46 2.25
CA VAL A 83 8.74 -5.02 2.24
C VAL A 83 9.82 -4.73 3.27
N PHE A 84 9.88 -5.52 4.35
CA PHE A 84 10.86 -5.37 5.42
C PHE A 84 12.06 -6.30 5.25
N ASN A 85 11.95 -7.46 4.58
CA ASN A 85 13.07 -8.39 4.34
C ASN A 85 13.91 -8.73 5.59
N LEU A 86 13.27 -8.87 6.76
CA LEU A 86 13.96 -9.09 8.05
C LEU A 86 14.64 -10.46 8.17
N TYR A 87 14.50 -11.31 7.16
CA TYR A 87 15.10 -12.64 7.09
C TYR A 87 16.41 -12.66 6.28
N GLU A 88 16.85 -11.51 5.77
CA GLU A 88 18.10 -11.33 5.02
C GLU A 88 19.05 -10.37 5.74
N ASP A 89 20.36 -10.56 5.55
CA ASP A 89 21.35 -9.59 6.02
C ASP A 89 21.18 -8.28 5.25
N SER A 90 20.95 -7.20 5.99
CA SER A 90 20.72 -5.87 5.41
C SER A 90 21.67 -4.85 6.02
N VAL A 91 22.08 -3.86 5.21
CA VAL A 91 22.78 -2.67 5.68
C VAL A 91 21.84 -1.64 6.31
N TYR A 92 20.53 -1.85 6.19
CA TYR A 92 19.52 -0.99 6.80
C TYR A 92 19.36 -1.37 8.27
N THR A 93 19.52 -0.38 9.14
CA THR A 93 19.42 -0.59 10.60
C THR A 93 18.00 -0.33 11.10
N ASP A 94 17.33 0.66 10.54
CA ASP A 94 16.02 1.13 10.97
C ASP A 94 15.07 1.24 9.78
N TYR A 95 13.79 0.90 10.05
CA TYR A 95 12.69 1.09 9.11
C TYR A 95 11.82 2.26 9.57
N TYR A 96 11.24 2.96 8.62
CA TYR A 96 10.39 4.10 8.86
C TYR A 96 9.12 4.00 8.02
N ILE A 97 8.08 4.67 8.50
CA ILE A 97 6.91 4.98 7.69
C ILE A 97 6.85 6.47 7.38
N ARG A 98 6.36 6.83 6.19
CA ARG A 98 6.18 8.21 5.76
C ARG A 98 4.73 8.47 5.37
N ASP A 99 4.14 9.53 5.92
CA ASP A 99 2.76 9.93 5.64
C ASP A 99 2.65 10.75 4.34
N GLU A 100 1.41 11.06 3.92
CA GLU A 100 1.15 11.85 2.70
C GLU A 100 1.73 13.28 2.74
N LYS A 101 2.05 13.79 3.94
CA LYS A 101 2.62 15.13 4.17
C LYS A 101 4.15 15.10 4.23
N GLY A 102 4.75 13.91 4.14
CA GLY A 102 6.19 13.69 4.21
C GLY A 102 6.75 13.58 5.63
N ALA A 103 5.90 13.52 6.67
CA ALA A 103 6.35 13.25 8.02
C ALA A 103 6.81 11.80 8.14
N VAL A 104 7.98 11.59 8.76
CA VAL A 104 8.64 10.29 8.86
C VAL A 104 8.66 9.83 10.31
N TYR A 105 8.28 8.58 10.54
CA TYR A 105 8.17 7.98 11.85
C TYR A 105 8.90 6.65 11.89
N LYS A 106 9.66 6.42 12.95
CA LYS A 106 10.45 5.20 13.12
C LYS A 106 9.56 4.03 13.52
N VAL A 107 9.78 2.86 12.91
CA VAL A 107 9.19 1.60 13.35
C VAL A 107 9.78 1.23 14.70
N ASP A 108 8.90 0.95 15.67
CA ASP A 108 9.25 0.73 17.08
C ASP A 108 9.44 -0.76 17.37
N SER A 109 8.36 -1.53 17.26
CA SER A 109 8.38 -2.97 17.56
C SER A 109 7.56 -3.77 16.58
N ILE A 110 7.93 -5.03 16.37
CA ILE A 110 7.21 -5.97 15.51
C ILE A 110 6.45 -6.93 16.43
N SER A 111 5.12 -6.93 16.31
CA SER A 111 4.26 -7.79 17.13
C SER A 111 3.99 -9.14 16.46
N LYS A 112 3.94 -9.20 15.13
CA LYS A 112 3.77 -10.44 14.36
C LYS A 112 4.51 -10.35 13.03
N PHE A 113 5.02 -11.49 12.56
CA PHE A 113 5.73 -11.61 11.30
C PHE A 113 5.59 -13.03 10.77
N ALA A 114 5.27 -13.20 9.49
CA ALA A 114 5.24 -14.49 8.83
C ALA A 114 5.57 -14.37 7.34
N THR A 115 6.57 -15.10 6.88
CA THR A 115 7.03 -15.09 5.48
C THR A 115 6.21 -15.99 4.57
N ASP A 116 5.63 -17.07 5.11
CA ASP A 116 4.75 -18.01 4.39
C ASP A 116 3.42 -17.35 3.97
N ARG A 117 2.93 -16.42 4.80
CA ARG A 117 1.70 -15.63 4.57
C ARG A 117 1.99 -14.21 4.08
N ASP A 118 3.26 -13.84 4.03
CA ASP A 118 3.77 -12.54 3.63
C ASP A 118 3.13 -11.35 4.36
N PHE A 119 3.15 -11.36 5.68
CA PHE A 119 2.64 -10.24 6.48
C PHE A 119 3.56 -9.89 7.65
N ILE A 120 3.50 -8.62 8.04
CA ILE A 120 4.12 -8.07 9.23
C ILE A 120 3.13 -7.13 9.92
N ILE A 121 3.15 -7.15 11.26
CA ILE A 121 2.38 -6.25 12.12
C ILE A 121 3.34 -5.59 13.09
N PHE A 122 3.28 -4.26 13.19
CA PHE A 122 4.24 -3.47 13.94
C PHE A 122 3.64 -2.20 14.56
N THR A 123 4.38 -1.59 15.49
CA THR A 123 4.12 -0.29 16.11
C THR A 123 5.10 0.75 15.60
N VAL A 124 4.78 2.03 15.79
CA VAL A 124 5.57 3.16 15.33
C VAL A 124 5.78 4.14 16.47
N GLU A 125 7.00 4.64 16.62
CA GLU A 125 7.38 5.59 17.67
C GLU A 125 6.57 6.88 17.56
N GLY A 126 6.07 7.38 18.69
CA GLY A 126 5.35 8.66 18.74
C GLY A 126 3.92 8.64 18.17
N PHE A 127 3.46 7.52 17.62
CA PHE A 127 2.08 7.37 17.10
C PHE A 127 1.08 7.09 18.23
N SER A 128 0.81 8.10 19.06
CA SER A 128 -0.03 7.98 20.27
C SER A 128 -1.45 8.54 20.14
N ASN A 129 -1.73 9.35 19.12
CA ASN A 129 -3.02 10.07 18.97
C ASN A 129 -4.01 9.36 18.04
N THR A 130 -4.30 8.08 18.33
CA THR A 130 -4.96 7.15 17.40
C THR A 130 -6.45 6.93 17.64
N GLU A 131 -7.11 7.61 18.59
CA GLU A 131 -8.49 7.28 18.96
C GLU A 131 -9.50 7.38 17.80
N ASN A 132 -9.21 8.19 16.78
CA ASN A 132 -10.03 8.32 15.57
C ASN A 132 -9.27 7.99 14.27
N LEU A 133 -8.08 7.40 14.37
CA LEU A 133 -7.28 6.98 13.22
C LEU A 133 -7.37 5.47 13.03
N GLY A 134 -7.07 5.03 11.82
CA GLY A 134 -7.06 3.65 11.41
C GLY A 134 -8.23 3.27 10.50
N LEU A 135 -7.93 2.38 9.57
CA LEU A 135 -8.91 1.70 8.74
C LEU A 135 -9.64 0.62 9.56
N GLU A 136 -10.82 0.24 9.07
CA GLU A 136 -11.62 -0.84 9.65
C GLU A 136 -11.60 -2.08 8.76
N TRP A 137 -11.58 -3.26 9.36
CA TRP A 137 -11.78 -4.50 8.63
C TRP A 137 -13.20 -4.58 8.06
N ALA A 138 -13.29 -5.10 6.85
CA ALA A 138 -14.53 -5.59 6.27
C ALA A 138 -14.94 -6.90 6.96
N GLU A 139 -16.23 -7.07 7.22
CA GLU A 139 -16.76 -8.31 7.79
C GLU A 139 -16.87 -9.40 6.71
N GLU A 140 -17.48 -9.07 5.57
CA GLU A 140 -17.63 -9.97 4.43
C GLU A 140 -17.61 -9.20 3.10
N VAL A 141 -17.18 -9.87 2.03
CA VAL A 141 -17.29 -9.37 0.65
C VAL A 141 -17.79 -10.44 -0.29
N SER A 142 -18.80 -10.03 -1.07
CA SER A 142 -19.34 -10.80 -2.17
C SER A 142 -18.44 -10.73 -3.39
N LEU A 143 -18.33 -11.84 -4.13
CA LEU A 143 -17.71 -11.85 -5.45
C LEU A 143 -18.30 -10.76 -6.35
N ASN A 144 -17.47 -10.26 -7.26
CA ASN A 144 -17.79 -9.17 -8.18
C ASN A 144 -18.06 -7.81 -7.51
N THR A 145 -17.67 -7.65 -6.25
CA THR A 145 -17.69 -6.34 -5.58
C THR A 145 -16.52 -5.49 -6.05
N GLU A 146 -16.78 -4.19 -6.23
CA GLU A 146 -15.73 -3.21 -6.54
C GLU A 146 -14.76 -3.03 -5.37
N VAL A 147 -13.47 -3.06 -5.70
CA VAL A 147 -12.36 -2.94 -4.75
C VAL A 147 -11.32 -1.95 -5.25
N PHE A 148 -10.53 -1.43 -4.33
CA PHE A 148 -9.49 -0.45 -4.58
C PHE A 148 -8.17 -0.94 -3.99
N SER A 149 -7.16 -1.11 -4.83
CA SER A 149 -5.78 -1.27 -4.38
C SER A 149 -5.23 0.10 -4.04
N VAL A 150 -4.68 0.24 -2.84
CA VAL A 150 -4.08 1.49 -2.36
C VAL A 150 -2.63 1.25 -1.97
N GLY A 151 -1.72 2.03 -2.52
CA GLY A 151 -0.32 1.97 -2.13
C GLY A 151 0.46 3.20 -2.55
N ASN A 152 1.70 3.31 -2.10
CA ASN A 152 2.60 4.37 -2.53
C ASN A 152 3.43 3.90 -3.74
N ALA A 153 3.35 4.65 -4.84
CA ALA A 153 4.12 4.35 -6.04
C ALA A 153 5.58 4.84 -5.92
N LEU A 154 6.36 4.24 -5.03
CA LEU A 154 7.82 4.44 -4.90
C LEU A 154 8.26 5.92 -4.87
N GLY A 155 7.60 6.74 -4.06
CA GLY A 155 7.91 8.15 -3.88
C GLY A 155 7.06 9.11 -4.73
N ASP A 156 6.16 8.60 -5.58
CA ASP A 156 5.18 9.42 -6.33
C ASP A 156 3.89 9.69 -5.52
N GLY A 157 3.79 9.13 -4.32
CA GLY A 157 2.68 9.32 -3.39
C GLY A 157 1.61 8.23 -3.46
N ILE A 158 0.52 8.42 -2.71
CA ILE A 158 -0.56 7.44 -2.58
C ILE A 158 -1.35 7.34 -3.89
N VAL A 159 -1.26 6.17 -4.53
CA VAL A 159 -1.98 5.78 -5.74
C VAL A 159 -3.11 4.84 -5.37
N ILE A 160 -4.27 5.10 -5.97
CA ILE A 160 -5.48 4.29 -5.78
C ILE A 160 -5.93 3.80 -7.15
N ARG A 161 -6.09 2.49 -7.31
CA ARG A 161 -6.59 1.87 -8.54
C ARG A 161 -7.84 1.06 -8.21
N ASN A 162 -8.88 1.19 -9.02
CA ASN A 162 -10.09 0.40 -8.85
C ASN A 162 -10.02 -0.90 -9.66
N GLY A 163 -10.85 -1.85 -9.27
CA GLY A 163 -11.07 -3.11 -9.94
C GLY A 163 -12.15 -3.90 -9.21
N VAL A 164 -12.13 -5.22 -9.35
CA VAL A 164 -13.19 -6.08 -8.86
C VAL A 164 -12.59 -7.27 -8.12
N TYR A 165 -13.18 -7.69 -7.01
CA TYR A 165 -12.88 -8.96 -6.37
C TYR A 165 -13.46 -10.10 -7.20
N THR A 166 -12.60 -10.95 -7.77
CA THR A 166 -12.98 -11.90 -8.83
C THR A 166 -13.17 -13.33 -8.33
N SER A 167 -12.35 -13.80 -7.40
CA SER A 167 -12.39 -15.17 -6.90
C SER A 167 -11.54 -15.35 -5.64
N THR A 168 -11.65 -16.53 -5.01
CA THR A 168 -10.66 -16.98 -4.03
C THR A 168 -10.00 -18.26 -4.50
N THR A 169 -8.72 -18.42 -4.18
CA THR A 169 -7.97 -19.66 -4.40
C THR A 169 -7.37 -20.11 -3.09
N TYR A 170 -7.34 -21.41 -2.84
CA TYR A 170 -6.58 -21.94 -1.71
C TYR A 170 -5.09 -21.63 -1.86
N GLU A 171 -4.39 -21.60 -0.74
CA GLU A 171 -2.95 -21.71 -0.69
C GLU A 171 -2.49 -23.01 -1.40
N ASP A 172 -1.36 -22.94 -2.10
CA ASP A 172 -0.99 -23.94 -3.12
C ASP A 172 -0.46 -25.26 -2.52
N GLN A 173 0.16 -25.24 -1.34
CA GLN A 173 0.81 -26.41 -0.75
C GLN A 173 -0.14 -27.26 0.10
N ASN A 174 -0.76 -26.64 1.10
CA ASN A 174 -1.54 -27.30 2.13
C ASN A 174 -3.00 -26.79 2.16
N GLY A 175 -3.30 -25.67 1.50
CA GLY A 175 -4.65 -25.11 1.45
C GLY A 175 -5.12 -24.49 2.78
N GLU A 176 -4.17 -24.09 3.62
CA GLU A 176 -4.39 -23.59 4.99
C GLU A 176 -5.13 -22.25 5.05
N TRP A 177 -5.12 -21.48 3.95
CA TRP A 177 -5.88 -20.25 3.82
C TRP A 177 -6.33 -20.02 2.38
N LYS A 178 -7.07 -18.92 2.16
CA LYS A 178 -7.55 -18.50 0.85
C LYS A 178 -6.97 -17.14 0.47
N TRP A 179 -6.38 -17.07 -0.72
CA TRP A 179 -6.00 -15.84 -1.39
C TRP A 179 -7.22 -15.19 -2.03
N ILE A 180 -7.35 -13.88 -1.84
CA ILE A 180 -8.28 -13.04 -2.61
C ILE A 180 -7.65 -12.73 -3.96
N ARG A 181 -8.39 -12.97 -5.04
CA ARG A 181 -8.01 -12.57 -6.41
C ARG A 181 -8.84 -11.37 -6.82
N PHE A 182 -8.20 -10.37 -7.42
CA PHE A 182 -8.86 -9.12 -7.81
C PHE A 182 -8.23 -8.55 -9.09
N SER A 183 -8.93 -7.63 -9.75
CA SER A 183 -8.47 -7.02 -11.01
C SER A 183 -7.92 -5.60 -10.87
N ALA A 184 -8.00 -5.00 -9.68
CA ALA A 184 -7.39 -3.69 -9.43
C ALA A 184 -5.87 -3.78 -9.64
N ALA A 185 -5.31 -2.84 -10.40
CA ALA A 185 -3.89 -2.90 -10.74
C ALA A 185 -3.01 -2.82 -9.49
N ALA A 186 -2.07 -3.75 -9.37
CA ALA A 186 -0.93 -3.66 -8.46
C ALA A 186 0.30 -3.25 -9.28
N SER A 187 1.24 -2.57 -8.63
CA SER A 187 2.51 -2.16 -9.24
C SER A 187 3.59 -2.11 -8.16
N PRO A 188 4.88 -2.14 -8.51
CA PRO A 188 5.95 -1.95 -7.55
C PRO A 188 5.73 -0.74 -6.64
N GLY A 189 6.01 -0.90 -5.34
CA GLY A 189 5.74 0.09 -4.28
C GLY A 189 4.39 -0.07 -3.58
N ASN A 190 3.38 -0.61 -4.28
CA ASN A 190 2.05 -0.81 -3.71
C ASN A 190 1.94 -2.04 -2.79
N SER A 191 2.91 -2.96 -2.86
CA SER A 191 2.94 -4.13 -2.00
C SER A 191 2.92 -3.76 -0.52
N GLY A 192 2.12 -4.50 0.25
CA GLY A 192 1.88 -4.21 1.66
C GLY A 192 0.73 -3.22 1.91
N GLY A 193 0.17 -2.63 0.86
CA GLY A 193 -0.98 -1.75 0.95
C GLY A 193 -2.30 -2.49 1.20
N PRO A 194 -3.36 -1.76 1.59
CA PRO A 194 -4.67 -2.36 1.82
C PRO A 194 -5.48 -2.46 0.53
N LEU A 195 -6.19 -3.58 0.37
CA LEU A 195 -7.27 -3.72 -0.61
C LEU A 195 -8.57 -3.28 0.06
N LEU A 196 -9.22 -2.24 -0.47
CA LEU A 196 -10.38 -1.61 0.16
C LEU A 196 -11.66 -1.86 -0.62
N GLN A 197 -12.79 -1.95 0.07
CA GLN A 197 -14.11 -1.78 -0.55
C GLN A 197 -14.41 -0.29 -0.80
N VAL A 198 -15.48 -0.01 -1.56
CA VAL A 198 -16.03 1.33 -1.83
C VAL A 198 -16.23 2.18 -0.56
N LYS A 199 -16.55 1.55 0.59
CA LYS A 199 -16.74 2.23 1.88
C LYS A 199 -15.43 2.54 2.63
N GLY A 200 -14.26 2.21 2.08
CA GLY A 200 -12.96 2.39 2.73
C GLY A 200 -12.62 1.34 3.79
N ARG A 201 -13.36 0.23 3.84
CA ARG A 201 -13.08 -0.89 4.75
C ARG A 201 -12.06 -1.84 4.10
N CYS A 202 -11.05 -2.22 4.88
CA CYS A 202 -9.97 -3.08 4.48
C CYS A 202 -10.43 -4.53 4.40
N LEU A 203 -10.22 -5.14 3.24
CA LEU A 203 -10.47 -6.56 3.00
C LEU A 203 -9.30 -7.40 3.48
N VAL A 204 -8.14 -7.08 2.91
CA VAL A 204 -6.89 -7.78 3.08
C VAL A 204 -5.76 -6.80 2.81
N LEU A 205 -4.59 -7.14 3.32
CA LEU A 205 -3.34 -6.70 2.72
C LEU A 205 -3.16 -7.35 1.34
N TYR A 206 -2.60 -6.64 0.37
CA TYR A 206 -2.25 -7.21 -0.93
C TYR A 206 -0.78 -7.01 -1.30
N TYR A 207 -0.32 -7.89 -2.19
CA TYR A 207 0.94 -7.80 -2.89
C TYR A 207 0.82 -8.49 -4.25
N GLU A 208 1.73 -8.17 -5.17
CA GLU A 208 1.86 -8.87 -6.44
C GLU A 208 2.69 -10.15 -6.22
N LYS A 209 2.14 -11.31 -6.56
CA LYS A 209 2.88 -12.58 -6.63
C LYS A 209 3.39 -12.80 -8.05
#